data_AF-A0A6A6FZ15-F1
#
_entry.id   AF-A0A6A6FZ15-F1
#
_cell.length_a   1.000
_cell.length_b   1.000
_cell.length_c   1.000
_cell.angle_alpha   90.00
_cell.angle_beta   90.00
_cell.angle_gamma   90.00
#
_symmetry.space_group_name_H-M   'P 1'
#
loop_
_entity.id
_entity.type
_entity.pdbx_description
1 polymer ?
#
loop_
_entity_poly.entity_id
_entity_poly.type
_entity_poly.pdbx_seq_one_letter_code
_entity_poly.pdbx_strand_id
1 'polypeptide(L)'
;MPEAFYGMIASGNVVVKDGSTRDRLGQELGALCFEMEAAGLMQDFSCLVIRGICDYADRHKNKEWQDYASIVAAVFTKELLGHVPARLEYQKLAAELCRW
;
A
#
# COMPACT_ATOMS: atom_id res chain seq x y z
N MET A 1 -1.15 -17.73 -9.70
CA MET A 1 -0.02 -16.79 -9.65
C MET A 1 -0.57 -15.47 -9.11
N PRO A 2 0.11 -14.78 -8.19
CA PRO A 2 -0.35 -13.45 -7.75
C PRO A 2 -0.43 -12.50 -8.94
N GLU A 3 -1.46 -11.67 -8.96
CA GLU A 3 -1.75 -10.70 -10.02
C GLU A 3 -1.62 -9.28 -9.46
N ALA A 4 -1.01 -8.39 -10.25
CA ALA A 4 -0.82 -7.00 -9.86
C ALA A 4 -1.95 -6.14 -10.42
N PHE A 5 -2.63 -5.43 -9.54
CA PHE A 5 -3.66 -4.45 -9.91
C PHE A 5 -3.17 -3.05 -9.62
N TYR A 6 -3.40 -2.13 -10.57
CA TYR A 6 -3.00 -0.74 -10.46
C TYR A 6 -4.24 0.13 -10.35
N GLY A 7 -4.35 0.90 -9.28
CA GLY A 7 -5.47 1.81 -9.09
C GLY A 7 -5.47 2.45 -7.71
N MET A 8 -6.59 3.08 -7.37
CA MET A 8 -6.71 3.84 -6.13
C MET A 8 -6.84 2.91 -4.93
N ILE A 9 -6.08 3.23 -3.87
CA ILE A 9 -6.18 2.62 -2.55
C ILE A 9 -6.82 3.66 -1.63
N ALA A 10 -8.00 3.35 -1.08
CA ALA A 10 -8.68 4.24 -0.15
C ALA A 10 -8.10 4.07 1.27
N SER A 11 -7.69 5.19 1.88
CA SER A 11 -7.07 5.23 3.20
C SER A 11 -8.00 5.90 4.21
N GLY A 12 -8.11 5.34 5.42
CA GLY A 12 -8.92 5.95 6.49
C GLY A 12 -8.59 5.42 7.88
N ASN A 13 -9.06 6.10 8.92
CA ASN A 13 -8.81 5.74 10.32
C ASN A 13 -9.81 4.71 10.90
N VAL A 14 -10.70 4.16 10.07
CA VAL A 14 -11.71 3.18 10.48
C VAL A 14 -11.65 1.98 9.54
N VAL A 15 -11.67 0.78 10.11
CA VAL A 15 -11.70 -0.43 9.29
C VAL A 15 -13.06 -0.60 8.62
N VAL A 16 -13.07 -0.71 7.29
CA VAL A 16 -14.26 -1.12 6.53
C VAL A 16 -14.53 -2.61 6.81
N LYS A 17 -15.74 -2.91 7.28
CA LYS A 17 -16.15 -4.27 7.70
C LYS A 17 -17.60 -4.58 7.31
N ASP A 18 -18.09 -3.87 6.30
CA ASP A 18 -19.44 -3.99 5.79
C ASP A 18 -19.41 -3.91 4.26
N GLY A 19 -19.92 -4.95 3.60
CA GLY A 19 -19.84 -5.09 2.15
C GLY A 19 -20.59 -3.99 1.41
N SER A 20 -21.74 -3.53 1.92
CA SER A 20 -22.50 -2.43 1.31
C SER A 20 -21.74 -1.10 1.40
N THR A 21 -21.11 -0.84 2.55
CA THR A 21 -20.24 0.32 2.74
C THR A 21 -19.02 0.27 1.81
N ARG A 22 -18.37 -0.90 1.70
CA ARG A 22 -17.26 -1.14 0.78
C ARG A 22 -17.66 -0.86 -0.67
N ASP A 23 -18.78 -1.42 -1.13
CA ASP A 23 -19.21 -1.29 -2.53
C ASP A 23 -19.58 0.16 -2.85
N ARG A 24 -20.27 0.84 -1.94
CA ARG A 24 -20.59 2.27 -2.07
C ARG A 24 -19.32 3.12 -2.16
N LEU A 25 -18.39 2.96 -1.23
CA LEU A 25 -17.13 3.71 -1.24
C LEU A 25 -16.26 3.37 -2.46
N GLY A 26 -16.24 2.11 -2.88
CA GLY A 26 -15.52 1.66 -4.07
C GLY A 26 -16.04 2.34 -5.34
N GLN A 27 -17.36 2.49 -5.47
CA GLN A 27 -17.98 3.22 -6.58
C GLN A 27 -17.77 4.73 -6.50
N GLU A 28 -17.96 5.32 -5.32
CA GLU A 28 -17.82 6.77 -5.11
C GLU A 28 -16.38 7.26 -5.34
N LEU A 29 -15.39 6.49 -4.90
CA LEU A 29 -13.96 6.86 -4.96
C LEU A 29 -13.24 6.26 -6.18
N GLY A 30 -13.81 5.23 -6.82
CA GLY A 30 -13.06 4.40 -7.77
C GLY A 30 -11.94 3.59 -7.10
N ALA A 31 -12.11 3.26 -5.81
CA ALA A 31 -11.11 2.56 -5.02
C ALA A 31 -11.13 1.04 -5.27
N LEU A 32 -9.95 0.45 -5.45
CA LEU A 32 -9.79 -0.99 -5.62
C LEU A 32 -9.67 -1.73 -4.29
N CYS A 33 -9.10 -1.07 -3.26
CA CYS A 33 -8.98 -1.64 -1.93
C CYS A 33 -8.94 -0.56 -0.83
N PHE A 34 -8.97 -1.02 0.42
CA PHE A 34 -9.07 -0.19 1.62
C PHE A 34 -7.95 -0.54 2.61
N GLU A 35 -7.35 0.47 3.22
CA GLU A 35 -6.30 0.33 4.24
C GLU A 35 -6.31 1.54 5.20
N MET A 36 -5.39 1.59 6.17
CA MET A 36 -5.47 2.57 7.26
C MET A 36 -4.24 3.43 7.49
N GLU A 37 -3.17 3.27 6.72
CA GLU A 37 -1.87 3.87 7.06
C GLU A 37 -1.30 4.78 5.97
N ALA A 38 -1.56 4.49 4.69
CA ALA A 38 -0.85 5.10 3.58
C ALA A 38 -1.04 6.62 3.49
N ALA A 39 -2.26 7.14 3.70
CA ALA A 39 -2.51 8.57 3.56
C ALA A 39 -1.69 9.43 4.54
N GLY A 40 -1.36 8.89 5.72
CA GLY A 40 -0.50 9.59 6.68
C GLY A 40 0.95 9.70 6.19
N LEU A 41 1.47 8.66 5.54
CA LEU A 41 2.84 8.66 5.01
C LEU A 41 2.99 9.52 3.75
N MET A 42 1.96 9.60 2.91
CA MET A 42 2.00 10.35 1.65
C MET A 42 2.05 11.86 1.84
N GLN A 43 1.71 12.39 3.02
CA GLN A 43 1.82 13.82 3.33
C GLN A 43 3.28 14.28 3.40
N ASP A 44 4.15 13.43 3.94
CA ASP A 44 5.55 13.77 4.21
C ASP A 44 6.52 13.15 3.18
N PHE A 45 6.10 12.09 2.49
CA PHE A 45 6.97 11.32 1.60
C PHE A 45 6.34 11.09 0.23
N SER A 46 7.10 11.39 -0.83
CA SER A 46 6.79 10.86 -2.16
C SER A 46 7.04 9.35 -2.15
N CYS A 47 5.98 8.56 -2.15
CA CYS A 47 6.06 7.11 -2.00
C CYS A 47 5.11 6.38 -2.96
N LEU A 48 5.42 5.11 -3.20
CA LEU A 48 4.56 4.15 -3.87
C LEU A 48 4.02 3.18 -2.83
N VAL A 49 2.71 2.98 -2.80
CA VAL A 49 2.04 2.08 -1.86
C VAL A 49 1.78 0.74 -2.54
N ILE A 50 2.26 -0.34 -1.93
CA ILE A 50 2.05 -1.72 -2.41
C ILE A 50 1.32 -2.47 -1.29
N ARG A 51 0.15 -3.04 -1.59
CA ARG A 51 -0.68 -3.79 -0.64
C ARG A 51 -0.99 -5.17 -1.18
N GLY A 52 -0.86 -6.18 -0.32
CA GLY A 52 -1.45 -7.49 -0.53
C GLY A 52 -2.89 -7.50 -0.01
N ILE A 53 -3.79 -8.15 -0.74
CA ILE A 53 -5.20 -8.27 -0.34
C ILE A 53 -5.35 -9.44 0.64
N CYS A 54 -5.81 -9.16 1.86
CA CYS A 54 -5.94 -10.16 2.93
C CYS A 54 -7.39 -10.40 3.38
N ASP A 55 -8.34 -9.55 3.01
CA ASP A 55 -9.77 -9.75 3.23
C ASP A 55 -10.61 -8.95 2.22
N TYR A 56 -11.93 -9.15 2.27
CA TYR A 56 -12.88 -8.51 1.36
C TYR A 56 -13.48 -7.21 1.90
N ALA A 57 -12.93 -6.63 2.98
CA ALA A 57 -13.48 -5.45 3.65
C ALA A 57 -14.98 -5.57 4.02
N ASP A 58 -15.42 -6.79 4.31
CA ASP A 58 -16.79 -7.09 4.70
C ASP A 58 -16.85 -7.64 6.14
N ARG A 59 -18.01 -8.19 6.51
CA ARG A 59 -18.23 -8.73 7.86
C ARG A 59 -17.45 -10.02 8.14
N HIS A 60 -17.00 -10.73 7.09
CA HIS A 60 -16.38 -12.04 7.17
C HIS A 60 -14.86 -11.94 7.26
N LYS A 61 -14.37 -11.13 8.20
CA LYS A 61 -12.92 -10.97 8.39
C LYS A 61 -12.28 -12.31 8.73
N ASN A 62 -11.32 -12.71 7.90
CA ASN A 62 -10.43 -13.82 8.15
C ASN A 62 -8.99 -13.28 8.21
N LYS A 63 -8.23 -13.69 9.23
CA LYS A 63 -6.82 -13.30 9.38
C LYS A 63 -5.85 -14.26 8.70
N GLU A 64 -6.33 -15.42 8.26
CA GLU A 64 -5.53 -16.49 7.64
C GLU A 64 -4.71 -16.00 6.44
N TRP A 65 -5.23 -15.03 5.68
CA TRP A 65 -4.58 -14.52 4.47
C TRP A 65 -3.57 -13.39 4.74
N GLN A 66 -3.46 -12.87 5.97
CA GLN A 66 -2.57 -11.74 6.27
C GLN A 66 -1.10 -12.09 6.06
N ASP A 67 -0.66 -13.26 6.51
CA ASP A 67 0.72 -13.71 6.37
C ASP A 67 1.07 -13.90 4.89
N TYR A 68 0.19 -14.56 4.13
CA TYR A 68 0.39 -14.74 2.69
C TYR A 68 0.41 -13.40 1.93
N ALA A 69 -0.58 -12.53 2.18
CA ALA A 69 -0.70 -11.23 1.52
C ALA A 69 0.50 -10.32 1.80
N SER A 70 0.98 -10.31 3.04
CA SER A 70 2.15 -9.51 3.44
C SER A 70 3.43 -10.00 2.76
N ILE A 71 3.66 -11.32 2.71
CA ILE A 71 4.83 -11.90 2.02
C ILE A 71 4.79 -11.61 0.53
N VAL A 72 3.64 -11.77 -0.13
CA VAL A 72 3.49 -11.49 -1.57
C VAL A 72 3.79 -10.01 -1.86
N ALA A 73 3.26 -9.09 -1.05
CA ALA A 73 3.54 -7.66 -1.21
C ALA A 73 5.03 -7.34 -1.00
N ALA A 74 5.67 -7.94 0.00
CA ALA A 74 7.10 -7.75 0.27
C ALA A 74 7.99 -8.29 -0.85
N VAL A 75 7.70 -9.50 -1.35
CA VAL A 75 8.43 -10.12 -2.47
C VAL A 75 8.26 -9.29 -3.75
N PHE A 76 7.03 -8.89 -4.08
CA PHE A 76 6.78 -8.01 -5.23
C PHE A 76 7.56 -6.69 -5.11
N THR A 77 7.55 -6.07 -3.93
CA THR A 77 8.29 -4.83 -3.66
C THR A 77 9.79 -5.04 -3.85
N LYS A 78 10.36 -6.15 -3.35
CA LYS A 78 11.77 -6.48 -3.52
C LYS A 78 12.17 -6.61 -4.99
N GLU A 79 11.38 -7.35 -5.77
CA GLU A 79 11.63 -7.51 -7.21
C GLU A 79 11.50 -6.17 -7.94
N LEU A 80 10.47 -5.36 -7.62
CA LEU A 80 10.29 -4.02 -8.18
C LEU A 80 11.50 -3.13 -7.92
N LEU A 81 12.02 -3.12 -6.69
CA LEU A 81 13.20 -2.33 -6.33
C LEU A 81 14.45 -2.73 -7.12
N GLY A 82 14.57 -3.98 -7.56
CA GLY A 82 15.63 -4.42 -8.47
C GLY A 82 15.58 -3.76 -9.85
N HIS A 83 14.40 -3.27 -10.26
CA HIS A 83 14.19 -2.54 -11.51
C HIS A 83 14.21 -1.02 -11.34
N VAL A 84 14.14 -0.51 -10.11
CA VAL A 84 14.27 0.92 -9.83
C VAL A 84 15.76 1.28 -9.86
N PRO A 85 16.20 2.23 -10.71
CA PRO A 85 17.59 2.65 -10.72
C PRO A 85 18.00 3.13 -9.32
N ALA A 86 19.12 2.61 -8.80
CA ALA A 86 19.67 3.10 -7.55
C ALA A 86 20.06 4.57 -7.72
N ARG A 87 19.21 5.49 -7.24
CA ARG A 87 19.48 6.91 -7.29
C ARG A 87 20.59 7.21 -6.27
N LEU A 88 21.82 7.41 -6.74
CA LEU A 88 22.97 7.84 -5.94
C LEU A 88 22.79 9.24 -5.28
N GLU A 89 21.65 9.91 -5.51
CA GLU A 89 21.38 11.27 -5.02
C GLU A 89 21.23 11.36 -3.49
N TYR A 90 20.81 10.30 -2.80
CA TYR A 90 20.73 10.31 -1.33
C TYR A 90 22.10 10.39 -0.65
N GLN A 91 23.16 9.89 -1.28
CA GLN A 91 24.52 10.05 -0.73
C GLN A 91 25.00 11.51 -0.80
N LYS A 92 24.59 12.26 -1.84
CA LYS A 92 24.91 13.69 -1.94
C LYS A 92 24.14 14.51 -0.92
N LEU A 93 22.84 14.27 -0.77
CA LEU A 93 22.00 14.96 0.21
C LEU A 93 22.42 14.64 1.66
N ALA A 94 22.74 13.38 1.98
CA ALA A 94 23.29 12.99 3.28
C ALA A 94 24.66 13.62 3.54
N ALA A 95 25.54 13.68 2.53
CA ALA A 95 26.84 14.34 2.65
C ALA A 95 26.75 15.87 2.79
N GLU A 96 25.68 16.50 2.32
CA GLU A 96 25.42 17.94 2.51
C GLU A 96 24.78 18.24 3.87
N LEU A 97 23.93 17.34 4.38
CA LEU A 97 23.34 17.44 5.72
C LEU A 97 24.34 17.18 6.85
N CYS A 98 25.32 16.28 6.66
CA CYS A 98 26.40 16.05 7.61
C CYS A 98 27.53 17.11 7.56
N ARG A 99 27.35 18.19 6.79
CA ARG A 99 28.29 19.32 6.69
C ARG A 99 27.89 20.56 7.50
N TRP A 100 26.81 20.48 8.29
CA TRP A 100 26.39 21.49 9.26
C TRP A 100 26.60 20.99 10.69
#